data_AF-A0A932ZYM6-F1
#
_entry.id   AF-A0A932ZYM6-F1
#
_cell.length_a   1.000
_cell.length_b   1.000
_cell.length_c   1.000
_cell.angle_alpha   90.00
_cell.angle_beta   90.00
_cell.angle_gamma   90.00
#
_symmetry.space_group_name_H-M   'P 1'
#
loop_
_entity.id
_entity.type
_entity.pdbx_description
1 polymer ?
#
loop_
_entity_poly.entity_id
_entity_poly.type
_entity_poly.pdbx_seq_one_letter_code
_entity_poly.pdbx_strand_id
1 'polypeptide(L)' 'YAEIHVARDGQNLVVDSRPSDAIALALRVEAPIYIDEKVAAQAITLKKPFAENEVEEFRKFLEQVKPEDFKRTIH' A
#
# COMPACT_ATOMS: atom_id res chain seq x y z
N TYR A 1 -6.12 1.21 -10.07
CA TYR A 1 -5.04 2.14 -10.43
C TYR A 1 -4.85 3.09 -9.25
N ALA A 2 -3.74 3.82 -9.20
CA ALA A 2 -3.46 4.78 -8.14
C ALA A 2 -2.75 6.00 -8.74
N GLU A 3 -2.87 7.14 -8.07
CA GLU A 3 -2.21 8.38 -8.48
C GLU A 3 -1.30 8.87 -7.36
N ILE A 4 -0.14 9.41 -7.73
CA ILE A 4 0.78 10.08 -6.81
C ILE A 4 0.71 11.58 -7.10
N HIS A 5 0.32 12.35 -6.09
CA HIS A 5 0.28 13.81 -6.17
C HIS A 5 1.58 14.38 -5.62
N VAL A 6 2.33 15.11 -6.45
CA VAL A 6 3.62 15.71 -6.09
C VAL A 6 3.53 17.21 -6.21
N ALA A 7 3.84 17.92 -5.13
CA ALA A 7 4.05 19.36 -5.16
C ALA A 7 5.52 19.65 -5.49
N ARG A 8 5.77 20.31 -6.63
CA ARG A 8 7.12 20.70 -7.07
C ARG A 8 7.09 22.11 -7.65
N ASP A 9 7.96 22.98 -7.17
CA ASP A 9 8.13 24.35 -7.70
C ASP A 9 6.81 25.14 -7.79
N GLY A 10 5.91 24.94 -6.81
CA GLY A 10 4.57 25.56 -6.78
C GLY A 10 3.54 24.93 -7.71
N GLN A 11 3.88 23.84 -8.40
CA GLN A 11 2.98 23.11 -9.29
C GLN A 11 2.61 21.75 -8.69
N ASN A 12 1.36 21.33 -8.93
CA ASN A 12 0.89 19.99 -8.58
C ASN A 12 0.98 19.09 -9.81
N LEU A 13 1.77 18.03 -9.71
CA LEU A 13 1.87 16.98 -10.72
C LEU A 13 1.10 15.75 -10.25
N VAL A 14 0.45 15.09 -11.20
CA VAL A 14 -0.24 13.81 -10.99
C VAL A 14 0.46 12.76 -11.82
N VAL A 15 0.86 11.67 -11.16
CA VAL A 15 1.58 10.55 -11.79
C VAL A 15 0.77 9.28 -11.62
N ASP A 16 0.37 8.66 -12.73
CA ASP A 16 -0.28 7.35 -12.70
C ASP A 16 0.69 6.28 -12.18
N SER A 17 0.18 5.39 -11.35
CA SER A 17 0.96 4.41 -10.63
C SER A 17 0.16 3.15 -10.34
N ARG A 18 0.87 2.03 -10.22
CA ARG A 18 0.28 0.83 -9.63
C ARG A 18 0.06 1.07 -8.14
N PRO A 19 -1.04 0.57 -7.54
CA PRO A 19 -1.30 0.74 -6.11
C PRO A 19 -0.14 0.32 -5.20
N SER A 20 0.57 -0.76 -5.54
CA SER A 20 1.73 -1.23 -4.77
C SER A 20 2.87 -0.21 -4.68
N ASP A 21 3.19 0.45 -5.79
CA ASP A 21 4.29 1.40 -5.87
C ASP A 21 3.92 2.71 -5.15
N ALA A 22 2.67 3.17 -5.31
CA ALA A 22 2.14 4.34 -4.61
C ALA A 22 2.15 4.16 -3.08
N ILE A 23 1.70 2.99 -2.58
CA ILE A 23 1.73 2.66 -1.16
C ILE A 23 3.17 2.61 -0.64
N ALA A 24 4.07 1.90 -1.34
CA ALA A 24 5.46 1.77 -0.92
C ALA A 24 6.17 3.13 -0.85
N LEU A 25 5.90 4.02 -1.81
CA LEU A 25 6.44 5.37 -1.81
C LEU A 25 5.86 6.21 -0.67
N ALA A 26 4.53 6.19 -0.49
CA ALA A 26 3.85 6.93 0.56
C ALA A 26 4.37 6.55 1.96
N LEU A 27 4.56 5.25 2.23
CA LEU A 27 5.15 4.78 3.48
C LEU A 27 6.61 5.23 3.66
N ARG A 28 7.42 5.21 2.60
CA ARG A 28 8.83 5.64 2.64
C ARG A 28 8.99 7.10 3.05
N VAL A 29 8.08 7.95 2.57
CA VAL A 29 8.17 9.41 2.75
C VAL A 29 7.14 9.95 3.75
N GLU A 30 6.45 9.05 4.45
CA GLU A 30 5.40 9.36 5.42
C GLU A 30 4.28 10.26 4.84
N ALA A 31 3.96 10.07 3.56
CA ALA A 31 2.89 10.82 2.90
C ALA A 31 1.50 10.23 3.23
N PRO A 32 0.46 11.08 3.30
CA PRO A 32 -0.91 10.62 3.52
C PRO A 32 -1.41 9.78 2.34
N ILE A 33 -2.19 8.74 2.66
CA ILE A 33 -2.81 7.85 1.68
C ILE A 33 -4.32 8.08 1.69
N TYR A 34 -4.89 8.29 0.52
CA TYR A 34 -6.32 8.45 0.31
C TYR A 34 -6.86 7.32 -0.56
N ILE A 35 -8.12 6.96 -0.37
CA ILE A 35 -8.81 5.93 -1.13
C ILE A 35 -10.19 6.44 -1.54
N ASP A 36 -10.62 6.09 -2.76
CA ASP A 36 -11.97 6.38 -3.22
C ASP A 36 -13.01 5.63 -2.36
N GLU A 37 -14.12 6.29 -2.04
CA GLU A 37 -15.18 5.73 -1.19
C GLU A 37 -15.72 4.40 -1.73
N LYS A 38 -15.80 4.22 -3.05
CA LYS A 38 -16.29 2.97 -3.66
C LYS A 38 -15.32 1.83 -3.45
N VAL A 39 -14.02 2.10 -3.50
CA VAL A 39 -12.97 1.11 -3.22
C VAL A 39 -12.97 0.78 -1.73
N ALA A 40 -13.14 1.78 -0.87
CA ALA A 40 -13.28 1.57 0.57
C ALA A 40 -14.51 0.70 0.90
N ALA A 41 -15.66 0.95 0.27
CA ALA A 41 -16.88 0.16 0.48
C ALA A 41 -16.67 -1.34 0.13
N GLN A 42 -15.99 -1.63 -0.98
CA GLN A 42 -15.66 -3.00 -1.38
C GLN A 42 -14.67 -3.66 -0.43
N ALA A 43 -13.66 -2.92 0.02
CA ALA A 43 -12.68 -3.39 1.01
C ALA A 43 -13.33 -3.63 2.39
N ILE A 44 -14.33 -2.85 2.76
CA ILE A 44 -15.07 -3.01 4.02
C ILE A 44 -15.95 -4.28 3.99
N THR A 45 -16.47 -4.69 2.84
CA THR A 45 -17.20 -5.97 2.71
C THR A 45 -16.29 -7.20 2.91
N LEU A 46 -14.98 -7.07 2.67
CA LEU A 46 -13.98 -8.07 3.01
C LEU A 46 -13.70 -8.17 4.52
N LYS A 47 -14.31 -7.32 5.37
CA LYS A 47 -14.32 -7.47 6.84
C LYS A 47 -15.18 -8.65 7.27
N LYS A 48 -14.84 -9.88 6.88
CA LYS A 48 -14.64 -10.83 7.97
C LYS A 48 -13.47 -10.25 8.76
N PRO A 49 -13.54 -10.09 10.09
CA PRO A 49 -12.33 -9.80 10.83
C PRO A 49 -11.30 -10.83 10.36
N PHE A 50 -10.15 -10.36 9.84
CA PHE A 50 -9.02 -11.25 9.64
C PHE A 50 -8.89 -11.99 10.96
N ALA A 51 -9.00 -13.32 10.90
CA ALA A 51 -8.99 -14.08 12.12
C ALA A 51 -7.68 -13.72 12.84
N GLU A 52 -7.70 -13.43 14.13
CA GLU A 52 -6.55 -12.82 14.83
C GLU A 52 -5.24 -13.59 14.57
N ASN A 53 -5.35 -14.90 14.36
CA ASN A 53 -4.27 -15.77 13.91
C ASN A 53 -3.67 -15.39 12.55
N GLU A 54 -4.47 -15.01 11.54
CA GLU A 54 -3.95 -14.57 10.23
C GLU A 54 -3.15 -13.26 10.36
N VAL A 55 -3.61 -12.34 11.22
CA VAL A 55 -2.89 -11.07 11.48
C VAL A 55 -1.58 -11.35 12.21
N GLU A 56 -1.60 -12.25 13.19
CA GLU A 56 -0.41 -12.65 13.95
C GLU A 56 0.64 -13.34 13.06
N GLU A 57 0.21 -14.24 12.19
CA GLU A 57 1.09 -14.92 11.23
C GLU A 57 1.66 -13.96 10.18
N PHE A 58 0.85 -12.99 9.72
CA PHE A 58 1.33 -11.94 8.83
C PHE A 58 2.36 -11.03 9.50
N ARG A 59 2.19 -10.70 10.78
CA ARG A 59 3.19 -9.94 11.55
C ARG A 59 4.51 -10.70 11.69
N LYS A 60 4.46 -11.99 12.06
CA LYS A 60 5.66 -12.83 12.12
C LYS A 60 6.37 -12.93 10.77
N PHE A 61 5.61 -13.01 9.68
CA PHE A 61 6.16 -12.95 8.34
C PHE A 61 6.88 -11.63 8.07
N LEU A 62 6.27 -10.48 8.40
CA LEU A 62 6.92 -9.17 8.24
C LEU A 62 8.18 -9.01 9.09
N GLU A 63 8.26 -9.63 10.26
CA GLU A 63 9.46 -9.61 11.12
C GLU A 63 10.60 -10.47 10.58
N GLN A 64 10.28 -11.56 9.86
CA GLN A 64 11.26 -12.50 9.33
C GLN A 64 11.77 -12.14 7.93
N VAL A 65 10.99 -11.37 7.18
CA VAL A 65 11.28 -11.08 5.77
C VAL A 65 12.04 -9.76 5.65
N LYS A 66 13.19 -9.79 4.96
CA LYS A 66 13.95 -8.58 4.68
C LYS A 66 13.42 -7.90 3.41
N PRO A 67 13.56 -6.58 3.28
CA PRO A 67 13.11 -5.85 2.08
C PRO A 67 13.66 -6.41 0.75
N GLU A 68 14.82 -7.07 0.78
CA GLU A 68 15.46 -7.70 -0.38
C GLU A 68 14.77 -8.97 -0.87
N ASP A 69 14.04 -9.67 0.01
CA ASP A 69 13.38 -10.95 -0.29
C ASP A 69 12.16 -10.77 -1.20
N PHE A 70 11.50 -9.61 -1.13
CA PHE A 70 10.36 -9.26 -2.01
C PHE A 70 10.75 -9.07 -3.48
N LYS A 71 12.04 -8.98 -3.81
CA LYS A 71 12.53 -8.82 -5.19
C LYS A 71 12.69 -10.15 -5.96
N ARG A 72 12.59 -11.30 -5.29
CA ARG A 72 12.93 -12.61 -5.88
C ARG A 72 11.77 -13.36 -6.55
N THR A 73 10.53 -12.86 -6.47
CA THR A 73 9.35 -13.57 -7.00
C THR A 73 8.88 -13.04 -8.35
N ILE A 74 9.82 -12.77 -9.26
CA ILE A 74 9.50 -12.63 -10.69
C ILE A 74 10.21 -13.78 -11.42
N HIS A 75 9.53 -14.92 -11.50
CA HIS A 75 9.76 -15.95 -12.51
C HIS A 75 8.41 -16.36 -13.09
#